data_AF-A0AAV7BC28-F1
#
_entry.id   AF-A0AAV7BC28-F1
#
_cell.length_a   1.000
_cell.length_b   1.000
_cell.length_c   1.000
_cell.angle_alpha   90.00
_cell.angle_beta   90.00
_cell.angle_gamma   90.00
#
_symmetry.space_group_name_H-M   'P 1'
#
loop_
_entity.id
_entity.type
_entity.pdbx_description
1 polymer ?
#
loop_
_entity_poly.entity_id
_entity_poly.type
_entity_poly.pdbx_seq_one_letter_code
_entity_poly.pdbx_strand_id
1 'polypeptide(L)' 'MTFGLWGLCNHWLMWDVCLLAVWGSMTIGFWGLCDYWLMWDVCLLAVWGSMTIGFWGLCDFWLVWDV' A
#
# COMPACT_ATOMS: atom_id res chain seq x y z
N MET A 1 -0.47 -8.64 -13.62
CA MET A 1 -0.48 -7.16 -13.71
C MET A 1 0.25 -6.62 -12.50
N THR A 2 1.12 -5.61 -12.68
CA THR A 2 1.95 -5.08 -11.59
C THR A 2 1.70 -3.60 -11.42
N PHE A 3 1.42 -3.16 -10.19
CA PHE A 3 1.26 -1.75 -9.84
C PHE A 3 2.22 -1.37 -8.72
N GLY A 4 2.73 -0.13 -8.80
CA GLY A 4 3.60 0.45 -7.79
C GLY A 4 3.11 1.83 -7.40
N LEU A 5 2.99 2.07 -6.10
CA LEU A 5 2.65 3.35 -5.51
C LEU A 5 3.82 3.82 -4.66
N TRP A 6 4.24 5.07 -4.87
CA TRP A 6 5.43 5.64 -4.25
C TRP A 6 5.15 7.08 -3.84
N GLY A 7 5.62 7.48 -2.66
CA GLY A 7 5.36 8.81 -2.12
C GLY A 7 6.38 9.25 -1.08
N LEU A 8 6.66 10.55 -1.08
CA LEU A 8 7.53 11.24 -0.14
C LEU A 8 6.75 12.40 0.45
N CYS A 9 6.76 12.56 1.78
CA CYS A 9 6.11 13.68 2.45
C CYS A 9 6.89 14.08 3.71
N ASN A 10 6.84 15.35 4.10
CA ASN A 10 7.46 15.80 5.36
C ASN A 10 6.52 15.67 6.56
N HIS A 11 5.23 15.47 6.35
CA HIS A 11 4.25 15.43 7.42
C HIS A 11 3.49 14.12 7.39
N TRP A 12 2.42 14.00 6.60
CA TRP A 12 1.58 12.80 6.57
C TRP A 12 1.47 12.23 5.15
N LEU A 13 1.65 10.92 5.02
CA LEU A 13 1.44 10.17 3.79
C LEU A 13 0.47 9.01 4.06
N MET A 14 -0.64 8.98 3.31
CA MET A 14 -1.67 7.94 3.40
C MET A 14 -1.89 7.31 2.04
N TRP A 15 -1.93 5.98 2.02
CA TRP A 15 -2.43 5.21 0.90
C TRP A 15 -3.70 4.50 1.33
N ASP A 16 -4.81 4.77 0.66
CA ASP A 16 -6.06 4.01 0.78
C ASP A 16 -6.33 3.37 -0.58
N VAL A 17 -6.23 2.04 -0.64
CA VAL A 17 -6.43 1.28 -1.87
C VAL A 17 -7.44 0.18 -1.67
N CYS A 18 -8.58 0.33 -2.34
CA CYS A 18 -9.62 -0.69 -2.40
C CYS A 18 -9.55 -1.46 -3.73
N LEU A 19 -9.34 -2.78 -3.65
CA LEU A 19 -9.37 -3.70 -4.79
C LEU A 19 -10.68 -4.49 -4.82
N LEU A 20 -11.52 -4.15 -5.79
CA LEU A 20 -12.89 -4.69 -5.90
C LEU A 20 -12.95 -6.09 -6.50
N ALA A 21 -12.19 -6.34 -7.58
CA ALA A 21 -12.18 -7.64 -8.25
C ALA A 21 -10.82 -7.85 -8.95
N VAL A 22 -9.98 -8.70 -8.37
CA VAL A 22 -8.70 -9.08 -8.97
C VAL A 22 -8.90 -10.38 -9.75
N TRP A 23 -8.73 -10.34 -11.06
CA TRP A 23 -8.73 -11.53 -11.92
C TRP A 23 -7.31 -11.82 -12.44
N GLY A 24 -6.90 -13.07 -12.34
CA GLY A 24 -5.55 -13.50 -12.74
C GLY A 24 -4.47 -13.18 -11.69
N SER A 25 -3.22 -13.05 -12.13
CA SER A 25 -2.09 -12.77 -11.24
C SER A 25 -1.83 -11.27 -11.10
N MET A 26 -1.82 -10.75 -9.88
CA MET A 26 -1.58 -9.34 -9.58
C MET A 26 -0.49 -9.16 -8.51
N THR A 27 0.36 -8.16 -8.70
CA THR A 27 1.36 -7.75 -7.71
C THR A 27 1.25 -6.25 -7.46
N ILE A 28 1.17 -5.85 -6.19
CA ILE A 28 1.12 -4.44 -5.80
C ILE A 28 2.24 -4.16 -4.80
N GLY A 29 2.98 -3.09 -5.04
CA GLY A 29 3.99 -2.58 -4.12
C GLY A 29 3.66 -1.16 -3.67
N PHE A 30 3.74 -0.92 -2.37
CA PHE A 30 3.62 0.41 -1.77
C PHE A 30 4.95 0.82 -1.14
N TRP A 31 5.43 2.01 -1.52
CA TRP A 31 6.67 2.60 -1.05
C TRP A 31 6.42 3.99 -0.47
N GLY A 32 6.84 4.23 0.76
CA GLY A 32 6.64 5.53 1.41
C GLY A 32 7.82 5.95 2.27
N LEU A 33 8.23 7.21 2.18
CA LEU A 33 9.07 7.85 3.19
C LEU A 33 8.33 9.07 3.72
N CYS A 34 8.21 9.17 5.05
CA CYS A 34 7.52 10.29 5.67
C CYS A 34 8.10 10.63 7.04
N ASP A 35 8.39 11.88 7.33
CA ASP A 35 9.05 12.23 8.61
C ASP A 35 8.12 11.98 9.81
N TYR A 36 6.81 12.28 9.69
CA TYR A 36 5.89 12.19 10.82
C TYR A 36 4.97 10.97 10.81
N TRP A 37 4.19 10.77 9.76
CA TRP A 37 3.13 9.75 9.76
C TRP A 37 3.03 9.08 8.40
N LEU A 38 3.12 7.75 8.41
CA LEU A 38 3.00 6.91 7.23
C LEU A 38 1.96 5.82 7.49
N MET A 39 0.93 5.79 6.65
CA MET A 39 -0.18 4.85 6.79
C MET A 39 -0.54 4.20 5.45
N TRP A 40 -0.76 2.90 5.48
CA TRP A 40 -1.35 2.14 4.38
C TRP A 40 -2.63 1.46 4.87
N ASP A 41 -3.71 1.63 4.12
CA ASP A 41 -4.98 0.95 4.29
C ASP A 41 -5.31 0.27 2.95
N VAL A 42 -5.35 -1.06 2.95
CA VAL A 42 -5.63 -1.85 1.75
C VAL A 42 -6.83 -2.73 2.01
N CYS A 43 -7.88 -2.54 1.21
CA CYS A 43 -9.09 -3.35 1.28
C CYS A 43 -9.19 -4.30 0.08
N LEU A 44 -9.50 -5.57 0.34
CA LEU A 44 -9.64 -6.62 -0.67
C LEU A 44 -11.03 -7.25 -0.64
N LEU A 45 -11.82 -7.00 -1.69
CA LEU A 45 -13.21 -7.47 -1.73
C LEU A 45 -13.38 -8.83 -2.41
N ALA A 46 -12.68 -9.09 -3.53
CA ALA A 46 -12.72 -10.38 -4.21
C ALA A 46 -11.46 -10.65 -5.03
N VAL A 47 -10.83 -11.81 -4.80
CA VAL A 47 -9.65 -12.28 -5.54
C VAL A 47 -9.96 -13.60 -6.24
N TRP A 48 -9.88 -13.59 -7.57
CA TRP A 48 -10.06 -14.74 -8.44
C TRP A 48 -8.74 -14.94 -9.22
N GLY A 49 -7.74 -15.48 -8.51
CA GLY A 49 -6.40 -15.67 -9.03
C GLY A 49 -5.34 -15.63 -7.93
N SER A 50 -4.14 -15.13 -8.25
CA SER A 50 -3.04 -14.99 -7.29
C SER A 50 -2.73 -13.51 -7.07
N MET A 51 -2.48 -13.15 -5.82
CA MET A 51 -2.14 -11.78 -5.45
C MET A 51 -0.91 -11.74 -4.55
N THR A 52 -0.07 -10.74 -4.76
CA THR A 52 1.06 -10.42 -3.89
C THR A 52 1.03 -8.95 -3.56
N ILE A 53 1.04 -8.62 -2.28
CA ILE A 53 1.11 -7.23 -1.80
C ILE A 53 2.39 -7.09 -0.97
N GLY A 54 3.15 -6.04 -1.25
CA GLY A 54 4.32 -5.65 -0.47
C GLY A 54 4.24 -4.21 -0.03
N PHE A 55 4.53 -3.97 1.25
CA PHE A 55 4.66 -2.64 1.84
C PHE A 55 6.11 -2.40 2.22
N TRP A 56 6.61 -1.22 1.90
CA TRP A 56 7.90 -0.76 2.36
C TRP A 56 7.81 0.72 2.69
N GLY A 57 8.36 1.09 3.83
CA GLY A 57 8.56 2.49 4.10
C GLY A 57 9.25 2.75 5.42
N LEU A 58 9.68 4.00 5.55
CA LEU A 58 10.33 4.52 6.74
C LEU A 58 9.57 5.76 7.18
N CYS A 59 9.41 5.88 8.50
CA CYS A 59 9.04 7.13 9.12
C CYS A 59 9.78 7.31 10.43
N ASP A 60 9.95 8.56 10.86
CA ASP A 60 10.65 8.82 12.11
C ASP A 60 9.75 8.71 13.34
N PHE A 61 8.42 8.84 13.16
CA PHE A 61 7.48 8.91 14.27
C PHE A 61 6.50 7.74 14.33
N TRP A 62 5.63 7.58 13.33
CA TRP A 62 4.57 6.56 13.36
C TRP A 62 4.30 5.95 12.00
N LEU A 63 4.36 4.63 11.99
CA LEU A 63 4.14 3.81 10.83
C LEU A 63 3.01 2.83 11.13
N VAL A 64 2.01 2.76 10.26
CA VAL A 64 0.88 1.82 10.37
C VAL A 64 0.58 1.21 9.02
N TRP A 65 0.34 -0.10 8.99
CA TRP A 65 -0.17 -0.83 7.83
C TRP A 65 -1.38 -1.65 8.26
N ASP A 66 -2.49 -1.47 7.54
CA ASP A 66 -3.74 -2.21 7.67
C ASP A 66 -4.08 -2.84 6.30
N VAL A 67 -4.44 -4.13 6.32
CA VAL A 67 -4.64 -4.98 5.12
C VAL A 67 -5.82 -5.92 5.33
#